data_AF-A0A3D1F1R2-F1
#
_entry.id   AF-A0A3D1F1R2-F1
#
_cell.length_a   1.000
_cell.length_b   1.000
_cell.length_c   1.000
_cell.angle_alpha   90.00
_cell.angle_beta   90.00
_cell.angle_gamma   90.00
#
_symmetry.space_group_name_H-M   'P 1'
#
loop_
_entity.id
_entity.type
_entity.pdbx_description
1 polymer ?
#
loop_
_entity_poly.entity_id
_entity_poly.type
_entity_poly.pdbx_seq_one_letter_code
_entity_poly.pdbx_strand_id
1 'polypeptide(L)'
;MLALTRRAGEEVVIGDPANPLGVIRVVELHGDKVRLSFDFPREVQINRKELADQKAQSSAPKTDGESPKSDKANDAAGNDKASS
;
A
#
# COMPACT_ATOMS: atom_id res chain seq x y z
N MET A 1 5.08 24.22 -3.86
CA MET A 1 5.99 23.54 -4.81
C MET A 1 7.32 24.26 -4.75
N LEU A 2 8.41 23.55 -4.48
CA LEU A 2 9.77 24.09 -4.53
C LEU A 2 10.49 23.48 -5.73
N ALA A 3 11.21 24.29 -6.51
CA ALA A 3 11.95 23.84 -7.68
C ALA A 3 13.45 24.17 -7.50
N LEU A 4 14.30 23.19 -7.74
CA LEU A 4 15.76 23.30 -7.66
C LEU A 4 16.38 22.72 -8.93
N THR A 5 17.35 23.42 -9.51
CA THR A 5 18.12 22.93 -10.66
C THR A 5 19.37 22.22 -10.15
N ARG A 6 19.54 20.95 -10.51
CA ARG A 6 20.70 20.12 -10.13
C ARG A 6 21.39 19.53 -11.37
N ARG A 7 22.72 19.46 -11.34
CA ARG A 7 23.55 18.74 -12.31
C ARG A 7 23.76 17.29 -11.87
N ALA A 8 24.22 16.44 -12.79
CA ALA A 8 24.64 15.08 -12.44
C ALA A 8 25.72 15.11 -11.34
N GLY A 9 25.57 14.25 -10.35
CA GLY A 9 26.39 14.19 -9.15
C GLY A 9 25.91 15.07 -7.99
N GLU A 10 25.06 16.08 -8.23
CA GLU A 10 24.56 16.97 -7.19
C GLU A 10 23.38 16.37 -6.42
N GLU A 11 23.20 16.86 -5.19
CA GLU A 11 22.23 16.34 -4.23
C GLU A 11 21.27 17.40 -3.71
N VAL A 12 20.13 16.93 -3.23
CA VAL A 12 19.14 17.68 -2.48
C VAL A 12 18.89 16.94 -1.17
N VAL A 13 19.16 17.62 -0.06
CA VAL A 13 18.90 17.12 1.28
C VAL A 13 17.47 17.50 1.68
N ILE A 14 16.72 16.52 2.19
CA ILE A 14 15.35 16.69 2.65
C ILE A 14 15.33 16.65 4.18
N GLY A 15 14.71 17.66 4.80
CA GLY A 15 14.65 17.79 6.26
C GLY A 15 15.75 18.68 6.83
N ASP A 16 16.05 18.51 8.11
CA ASP A 16 17.12 19.23 8.80
C ASP A 16 18.49 18.80 8.27
N PRO A 17 19.36 19.70 7.80
CA PRO A 17 20.71 19.35 7.39
C PRO A 17 21.55 18.66 8.48
N ALA A 18 21.27 18.92 9.76
CA ALA A 18 21.95 18.25 10.87
C ALA A 18 21.43 16.82 11.12
N ASN A 19 20.17 16.54 10.75
CA ASN A 19 19.52 15.24 10.87
C ASN A 19 18.59 15.01 9.67
N PRO A 20 19.13 14.65 8.49
CA PRO A 20 18.37 14.61 7.26
C PRO A 20 17.37 13.45 7.26
N LEU A 21 16.16 13.71 6.76
CA LEU A 21 15.15 12.68 6.52
C LEU A 21 15.54 11.78 5.35
N GLY A 22 16.24 12.35 4.37
CA GLY A 22 16.81 11.60 3.25
C GLY A 22 17.45 12.51 2.22
N VAL A 23 18.10 11.89 1.24
CA VAL A 23 18.86 12.56 0.19
C VAL A 23 18.39 12.08 -1.17
N ILE A 24 18.17 13.03 -2.08
CA ILE A 24 17.90 12.76 -3.49
C ILE A 24 19.12 13.20 -4.28
N ARG A 25 19.68 12.30 -5.08
CA ARG A 25 20.83 12.61 -5.95
C ARG A 25 20.46 12.44 -7.42
N VAL A 26 20.90 13.39 -8.23
CA VAL A 26 20.90 13.24 -9.69
C VAL A 26 22.09 12.37 -10.07
N VAL A 27 21.84 11.12 -10.44
CA VAL A 27 22.92 10.19 -10.78
C VAL A 27 23.47 10.50 -12.16
N GLU A 28 22.59 10.67 -13.15
CA GLU A 28 22.96 10.96 -14.54
C GLU A 28 21.77 11.54 -15.30
N LEU A 29 22.10 12.22 -16.40
CA LEU A 29 21.15 12.83 -17.33
C LEU A 29 21.26 12.11 -18.68
N HIS A 30 20.14 11.64 -19.20
CA HIS A 30 20.03 10.88 -20.45
C HIS A 30 19.00 11.53 -21.37
N GLY A 31 19.40 12.55 -22.11
CA GLY A 31 18.50 13.32 -22.97
C GLY A 31 17.36 13.95 -22.16
N ASP A 32 16.15 13.43 -22.34
CA ASP A 32 14.93 13.83 -21.63
C ASP A 32 14.71 13.09 -20.30
N LYS A 33 15.48 12.04 -20.04
CA LYS A 33 15.36 11.19 -18.83
C LYS A 33 16.43 11.53 -17.80
N VAL A 34 16.08 11.33 -16.54
CA VAL A 34 16.99 11.52 -15.41
C VAL A 34 16.98 10.26 -14.55
N ARG A 35 18.16 9.79 -14.15
CA ARG A 35 18.30 8.76 -13.14
C ARG A 35 18.46 9.42 -11.77
N LEU A 36 17.57 9.09 -10.85
CA LEU A 36 17.58 9.58 -9.48
C LEU A 36 17.88 8.43 -8.52
N SER A 37 18.68 8.68 -7.50
CA SER A 37 18.78 7.80 -6.34
C SER A 37 18.11 8.45 -5.14
N PHE A 38 17.48 7.62 -4.31
CA PHE A 38 16.77 8.02 -3.12
C PHE A 38 17.40 7.26 -1.96
N ASP A 39 18.02 8.00 -1.04
CA ASP A 39 18.56 7.45 0.20
C ASP A 39 17.69 7.91 1.36
N PHE A 40 16.85 7.00 1.83
CA PHE A 40 15.87 7.23 2.90
C PHE A 40 15.84 6.03 3.85
N PRO A 41 15.45 6.23 5.12
CA PRO A 41 15.14 5.15 6.04
C PRO A 41 14.11 4.16 5.48
N ARG A 42 14.17 2.90 5.94
CA ARG A 42 13.31 1.83 5.41
C ARG A 42 11.82 2.04 5.67
N GLU A 43 11.45 2.79 6.71
CA GLU A 43 10.04 3.14 6.95
C GLU A 43 9.45 4.05 5.85
N VAL A 44 10.27 4.80 5.12
CA VAL A 44 9.80 5.73 4.08
C VAL A 44 9.56 4.98 2.77
N GLN A 45 8.30 4.90 2.36
CA GLN A 45 7.92 4.25 1.10
C GLN A 45 8.22 5.15 -0.10
N ILE A 46 8.98 4.64 -1.06
CA ILE A 46 9.31 5.33 -2.31
C ILE A 46 8.59 4.60 -3.45
N ASN A 47 7.70 5.31 -4.14
CA ASN A 47 6.92 4.74 -5.24
C ASN A 47 7.02 5.64 -6.49
N ARG A 48 7.02 4.99 -7.66
CA ARG A 48 6.83 5.71 -8.92
C ARG A 48 5.36 6.10 -9.04
N LYS A 49 5.09 7.34 -9.48
CA LYS A 49 3.73 7.90 -9.49
C LYS A 49 2.75 7.01 -10.25
N GLU A 50 3.15 6.53 -11.43
CA GLU A 50 2.34 5.67 -12.29
C GLU A 50 1.97 4.31 -11.68
N LEU A 51 2.68 3.88 -10.64
CA LEU A 51 2.41 2.63 -9.91
C LEU A 51 1.71 2.86 -8.57
N ALA A 52 1.82 4.06 -8.00
CA ALA A 52 1.16 4.41 -6.74
C ALA A 52 -0.38 4.41 -6.87
N ASP A 53 -0.88 4.91 -8.01
CA ASP A 53 -2.32 5.02 -8.28
C ASP A 53 -3.03 3.65 -8.34
N GLN A 54 -2.32 2.59 -8.77
CA GLN A 54 -2.88 1.23 -8.87
C GLN A 54 -3.01 0.54 -7.50
N LYS A 55 -2.11 0.84 -6.55
CA LYS A 55 -2.16 0.27 -5.19
C LYS A 55 -3.24 0.93 -4.32
N ALA A 56 -3.52 2.22 -4.54
CA ALA A 56 -4.59 2.92 -3.83
C ALA A 56 -5.98 2.35 -4.17
N GLN A 57 -6.22 1.92 -5.41
CA GLN A 57 -7.51 1.34 -5.84
C GLN A 57 -7.69 -0.14 -5.42
N SER A 58 -6.60 -0.86 -5.15
CA SER A 58 -6.64 -2.29 -4.80
C SER A 58 -6.91 -2.56 -3.32
N SER A 59 -6.99 -1.51 -2.49
CA SER A 59 -7.21 -1.59 -1.04
C SER A 59 -8.69 -1.34 -0.66
N ALA A 60 -9.64 -1.62 -1.55
CA ALA A 60 -11.02 -1.82 -1.14
C ALA A 60 -11.10 -3.18 -0.41
N PRO A 61 -11.55 -3.24 0.85
CA PRO A 61 -11.63 -4.49 1.59
C PRO A 61 -12.64 -5.39 0.87
N LYS A 62 -12.18 -6.53 0.34
CA LYS A 62 -13.07 -7.62 -0.04
C LYS A 62 -13.76 -8.08 1.23
N THR A 63 -15.03 -7.74 1.36
CA THR A 63 -15.93 -8.30 2.35
C THR A 63 -16.15 -9.77 1.99
N ASP A 64 -15.32 -10.65 2.54
CA ASP A 64 -15.58 -12.09 2.54
C ASP A 64 -16.69 -12.37 3.57
N GLY A 65 -17.93 -12.19 3.13
CA GLY A 65 -19.15 -12.52 3.85
C GLY A 65 -19.97 -13.53 3.05
N GLU A 66 -19.43 -14.74 2.90
CA GLU A 66 -20.16 -15.89 2.38
C GLU A 66 -21.23 -16.32 3.41
N SER A 67 -22.49 -16.30 2.98
CA SER A 67 -23.69 -16.70 3.69
C SER A 67 -23.71 -18.20 4.04
N PRO A 68 -24.16 -18.62 5.24
CA PRO A 68 -24.68 -19.97 5.41
C PRO A 68 -26.15 -20.01 4.96
N LYS A 69 -26.40 -20.90 4.00
CA LYS A 69 -27.72 -21.27 3.46
C LYS A 69 -28.71 -21.62 4.57
N SER A 70 -29.92 -21.10 4.42
CA SER A 70 -31.14 -21.66 4.98
C SER A 70 -31.45 -23.01 4.31
N ASP A 71 -31.50 -24.09 5.08
CA ASP A 71 -32.31 -25.26 4.75
C ASP A 71 -33.14 -25.66 5.96
N LYS A 72 -34.40 -25.96 5.66
CA LYS A 72 -35.57 -25.97 6.54
C LYS A 72 -36.01 -27.41 6.79
N ALA A 73 -36.55 -27.67 7.97
CA ALA A 73 -37.47 -28.74 8.35
C ALA A 73 -36.92 -30.18 8.48
N ASN A 74 -37.00 -30.73 9.71
CA ASN A 74 -38.00 -31.75 10.07
C ASN A 74 -37.84 -32.17 11.54
N ASP A 75 -38.59 -31.54 12.45
CA ASP A 75 -38.89 -32.09 13.78
C ASP A 75 -40.32 -32.63 13.75
N ALA A 76 -40.45 -33.91 13.41
CA ALA A 76 -41.67 -34.68 13.63
C ALA A 76 -41.28 -36.12 14.01
N ALA A 77 -41.93 -36.62 15.06
CA ALA A 77 -41.88 -37.98 15.61
C ALA A 77 -40.74 -38.28 16.60
N GLY A 78 -40.84 -37.69 17.80
CA GLY A 78 -40.31 -38.27 19.05
C GLY A 78 -41.43 -38.94 19.83
N ASN A 79 -41.52 -40.26 19.74
CA ASN A 79 -42.40 -41.14 20.49
C ASN A 79 -41.71 -41.54 21.81
N ASP A 80 -42.30 -41.23 22.97
CA ASP A 80 -42.11 -41.96 24.24
C ASP A 80 -43.24 -41.54 25.22
N LYS A 81 -44.19 -42.44 25.49
CA LYS A 81 -44.25 -43.38 26.64
C LYS A 81 -44.47 -42.70 28.01
N ALA A 82 -45.66 -42.91 28.58
CA ALA A 82 -45.92 -43.43 29.94
C ALA A 82 -47.22 -42.85 30.55
N SER A 83 -48.25 -43.69 30.67
CA SER A 83 -49.29 -43.62 31.71
C SER A 83 -50.09 -44.92 31.71
N SER A 84 -49.57 -45.94 32.39
CA SER A 84 -50.27 -46.93 33.23
C SER A 84 -49.32 -48.07 33.60
#